data_AF-A0A3B8UGY4-F1
#
_entry.id   AF-A0A3B8UGY4-F1
#
_cell.length_a   1.000
_cell.length_b   1.000
_cell.length_c   1.000
_cell.angle_alpha   90.00
_cell.angle_beta   90.00
_cell.angle_gamma   90.00
#
_symmetry.space_group_name_H-M   'P 1'
#
loop_
_entity.id
_entity.type
_entity.pdbx_description
1 polymer ?
#
loop_
_entity_poly.entity_id
_entity_poly.type
_entity_poly.pdbx_seq_one_letter_code
_entity_poly.pdbx_strand_id
1 'polypeptide(L)'
;MSRFVLALIAAPLASVTLFASAPTAQAQSSDMTVQQFLTIGQNIPRNRAVAMMRPDTRRLIREVTGAVSTVKAEQASAVSAGRRPGHCIPDSGTGITPETLVARFETLPEARRRVTVTQAVRDWMVERYPCRN
;
A
#
# COMPACT_ATOMS: atom_id res chain seq x y z
N MET A 1 -75.41 -0.91 20.04
CA MET A 1 -75.07 0.51 19.85
C MET A 1 -73.76 0.57 19.07
N SER A 2 -73.75 1.37 18.01
CA SER A 2 -72.67 1.63 17.03
C SER A 2 -71.30 1.87 17.73
N ARG A 3 -70.12 1.48 17.22
CA ARG A 3 -69.54 1.82 15.91
C ARG A 3 -68.35 0.93 15.54
N PHE A 4 -68.32 0.61 14.24
CA PHE A 4 -67.18 0.24 13.40
C PHE A 4 -65.86 0.96 13.72
N VAL A 5 -64.75 0.21 13.77
CA VAL A 5 -63.53 0.52 13.00
C VAL A 5 -62.95 -0.81 12.52
N LEU A 6 -63.02 -1.02 11.20
CA LEU A 6 -62.46 -2.15 10.49
C LEU A 6 -61.21 -1.67 9.74
N ALA A 7 -60.24 -2.57 9.60
CA ALA A 7 -59.13 -2.53 8.65
C ALA A 7 -57.93 -1.63 9.10
N LEU A 8 -56.68 -2.09 9.04
CA LEU A 8 -55.99 -2.55 7.84
C LEU A 8 -54.64 -3.22 8.18
N ILE A 9 -54.30 -4.28 7.41
CA ILE A 9 -52.96 -4.70 6.92
C ILE A 9 -52.05 -5.38 7.97
N ALA A 10 -51.83 -6.71 7.94
CA ALA A 10 -51.15 -7.59 6.96
C ALA A 10 -49.60 -7.45 6.92
N ALA A 11 -48.94 -8.60 7.09
CA ALA A 11 -47.50 -8.93 7.16
C ALA A 11 -46.62 -8.39 5.99
N PRO A 12 -45.26 -8.53 5.94
CA PRO A 12 -44.40 -9.42 6.74
C PRO A 12 -43.03 -8.84 7.22
N LEU A 13 -42.35 -9.65 8.02
CA LEU A 13 -40.97 -9.53 8.52
C LEU A 13 -39.97 -9.28 7.39
N ALA A 14 -39.46 -8.05 7.26
CA ALA A 14 -38.31 -7.73 6.43
C ALA A 14 -37.03 -7.86 7.28
N SER A 15 -36.39 -9.03 7.19
CA SER A 15 -35.04 -9.25 7.71
C SER A 15 -34.05 -8.41 6.91
N VAL A 16 -33.65 -7.26 7.45
CA VAL A 16 -32.54 -6.46 6.92
C VAL A 16 -31.24 -7.18 7.27
N THR A 17 -30.73 -7.99 6.35
CA THR A 17 -29.36 -8.52 6.42
C THR A 17 -28.40 -7.37 6.12
N LEU A 18 -27.82 -6.79 7.19
CA LEU A 18 -26.67 -5.91 7.07
C LEU A 18 -25.52 -6.68 6.42
N PHE A 19 -25.22 -6.35 5.16
CA PHE A 19 -23.95 -6.70 4.54
C PHE A 19 -22.84 -5.92 5.26
N ALA A 20 -22.17 -6.58 6.21
CA ALA A 20 -20.93 -6.09 6.78
C ALA A 20 -19.85 -6.13 5.70
N SER A 21 -19.53 -4.98 5.10
CA SER A 21 -18.34 -4.79 4.28
C SER A 21 -17.13 -4.99 5.19
N ALA A 22 -16.55 -6.19 5.17
CA ALA A 22 -15.28 -6.45 5.83
C ALA A 22 -14.22 -5.52 5.22
N PRO A 23 -13.52 -4.68 6.02
CA PRO A 23 -12.36 -3.99 5.53
C PRO A 23 -11.35 -5.08 5.16
N THR A 24 -11.04 -5.21 3.87
CA THR A 24 -9.90 -6.01 3.42
C THR A 24 -8.70 -5.45 4.17
N ALA A 25 -8.14 -6.24 5.08
CA ALA A 25 -6.92 -5.91 5.78
C ALA A 25 -5.83 -5.66 4.74
N GLN A 26 -5.64 -4.39 4.37
CA GLN A 26 -4.47 -3.95 3.65
C GLN A 26 -3.31 -4.27 4.58
N ALA A 27 -2.46 -5.21 4.17
CA ALA A 27 -1.25 -5.52 4.89
C ALA A 27 -0.53 -4.21 5.21
N GLN A 28 -0.55 -3.79 6.47
CA GLN A 28 0.17 -2.63 6.97
C GLN A 28 1.64 -3.02 6.96
N SER A 29 2.26 -2.93 5.79
CA SER A 29 3.71 -2.98 5.64
C SER A 29 4.27 -1.77 6.38
N SER A 30 4.94 -2.06 7.50
CA SER A 30 5.92 -1.25 8.24
C SER A 30 5.77 0.28 8.10
N ASP A 31 5.38 0.92 9.20
CA ASP A 31 5.09 2.36 9.37
C ASP A 31 6.25 3.34 9.07
N MET A 32 7.32 2.95 8.38
CA MET A 32 8.39 3.90 8.06
C MET A 32 7.88 4.90 7.02
N THR A 33 7.88 6.17 7.39
CA THR A 33 7.63 7.27 6.45
C THR A 33 8.84 7.51 5.56
N VAL A 34 8.61 8.09 4.38
CA VAL A 34 9.71 8.57 3.50
C VAL A 34 10.63 9.52 4.27
N GLN A 35 10.09 10.40 5.10
CA GLN A 35 10.87 11.31 5.93
C GLN A 35 11.82 10.55 6.87
N GLN A 36 11.31 9.57 7.62
CA GLN A 36 12.14 8.75 8.52
C GLN A 36 13.19 7.95 7.74
N PHE A 37 12.83 7.40 6.58
CA PHE A 37 13.75 6.69 5.71
C PHE A 37 14.92 7.58 5.27
N LEU A 38 14.64 8.81 4.83
CA LEU A 38 15.67 9.77 4.44
C LEU A 38 16.54 10.21 5.62
N THR A 39 15.95 10.45 6.81
CA THR A 39 16.71 10.78 8.02
C THR A 39 17.68 9.67 8.40
N ILE A 40 17.26 8.41 8.32
CA ILE A 40 18.15 7.27 8.59
C ILE A 40 19.21 7.16 7.48
N GLY A 41 18.83 7.34 6.23
CA GLY A 41 19.72 7.27 5.06
C GLY A 41 20.87 8.28 5.11
N GLN A 42 20.65 9.49 5.62
CA GLN A 42 21.67 10.52 5.79
C GLN A 42 22.81 10.10 6.75
N ASN A 43 22.54 9.15 7.64
CA ASN A 43 23.50 8.65 8.63
C ASN A 43 24.27 7.40 8.16
N ILE A 44 23.99 6.91 6.96
CA ILE A 44 24.65 5.70 6.41
C ILE A 44 26.03 6.08 5.84
N PRO A 45 27.10 5.36 6.21
CA PRO A 45 28.43 5.56 5.62
C PRO A 45 28.41 5.40 4.10
N ARG A 46 29.16 6.25 3.37
CA ARG A 46 29.30 6.12 1.90
C ARG A 46 29.98 4.83 1.47
N ASN A 47 30.87 4.27 2.30
CA ASN A 47 31.51 2.99 2.04
C ASN A 47 30.48 1.86 2.22
N ARG A 48 30.15 1.16 1.13
CA ARG A 48 29.14 0.08 1.12
C ARG A 48 29.43 -1.06 2.10
N ALA A 49 30.69 -1.49 2.20
CA ALA A 49 31.06 -2.58 3.11
C ALA A 49 30.81 -2.19 4.57
N VAL A 50 31.18 -0.97 4.95
CA VAL A 50 30.93 -0.41 6.29
C VAL A 50 29.43 -0.16 6.52
N ALA A 51 28.72 0.32 5.49
CA ALA A 51 27.27 0.55 5.57
C ALA A 51 26.52 -0.75 5.91
N MET A 52 26.84 -1.88 5.28
CA MET A 52 26.14 -3.15 5.51
C MET A 52 26.31 -3.70 6.93
N MET A 53 27.37 -3.31 7.64
CA MET A 53 27.57 -3.65 9.05
C MET A 53 26.60 -2.89 9.96
N ARG A 54 26.05 -1.76 9.52
CA ARG A 54 25.16 -0.93 10.34
C ARG A 54 23.75 -1.55 10.45
N PRO A 55 23.16 -1.57 11.65
CA PRO A 55 21.79 -2.08 11.84
C PRO A 55 20.76 -1.26 11.05
N ASP A 56 20.97 0.05 10.95
CA ASP A 56 20.10 0.97 10.22
C ASP A 56 20.07 0.68 8.73
N THR A 57 21.22 0.39 8.11
CA THR A 57 21.27 -0.01 6.68
C THR A 57 20.45 -1.27 6.45
N ARG A 58 20.61 -2.30 7.31
CA ARG A 58 19.82 -3.54 7.20
C ARG A 58 18.33 -3.28 7.42
N ARG A 59 17.98 -2.34 8.30
CA ARG A 59 16.60 -1.91 8.52
C ARG A 59 16.01 -1.25 7.27
N LEU A 60 16.74 -0.32 6.64
CA LEU A 60 16.31 0.30 5.38
C LEU A 60 16.14 -0.72 4.26
N ILE A 61 17.07 -1.67 4.11
CA ILE A 61 16.95 -2.73 3.10
C ILE A 61 15.68 -3.55 3.32
N ARG A 62 15.42 -4.00 4.56
CA ARG A 62 14.19 -4.74 4.88
C ARG A 62 12.93 -3.94 4.58
N GLU A 63 12.93 -2.65 4.88
CA GLU A 63 11.82 -1.75 4.59
C GLU A 63 11.54 -1.70 3.08
N VAL A 64 12.56 -1.48 2.26
CA VAL A 64 12.42 -1.42 0.79
C VAL A 64 11.98 -2.76 0.23
N THR A 65 12.62 -3.86 0.63
CA THR A 65 12.27 -5.20 0.13
C THR A 65 10.84 -5.58 0.53
N GLY A 66 10.43 -5.25 1.76
CA GLY A 66 9.06 -5.42 2.23
C GLY A 66 8.07 -4.62 1.40
N ALA A 67 8.31 -3.33 1.21
CA ALA A 67 7.46 -2.44 0.41
C ALA A 67 7.28 -2.97 -1.03
N VAL A 68 8.36 -3.33 -1.71
CA VAL A 68 8.31 -3.89 -3.07
C VAL A 68 7.53 -5.21 -3.10
N SER A 69 7.75 -6.08 -2.11
CA SER A 69 7.02 -7.36 -2.02
C SER A 69 5.52 -7.15 -1.84
N THR A 70 5.12 -6.23 -0.95
CA THR A 70 3.71 -5.85 -0.74
C THR A 70 3.08 -5.34 -2.03
N VAL A 71 3.73 -4.42 -2.73
CA VAL A 71 3.22 -3.83 -3.97
C VAL A 71 3.07 -4.89 -5.09
N LYS A 72 4.01 -5.84 -5.20
CA LYS A 72 3.85 -6.98 -6.12
C LYS A 72 2.70 -7.90 -5.71
N ALA A 73 2.51 -8.15 -4.42
CA ALA A 73 1.41 -8.98 -3.92
C ALA A 73 0.04 -8.32 -4.18
N GLU A 74 -0.06 -7.00 -4.08
CA GLU A 74 -1.26 -6.25 -4.44
C GLU A 74 -1.63 -6.42 -5.92
N GLN A 75 -0.64 -6.37 -6.83
CA GLN A 75 -0.86 -6.69 -8.24
C GLN A 75 -1.38 -8.11 -8.42
N ALA A 76 -0.71 -9.10 -7.83
CA ALA A 76 -1.09 -10.51 -7.95
C ALA A 76 -2.51 -10.75 -7.40
N SER A 77 -2.87 -10.11 -6.30
CA SER A 77 -4.20 -10.19 -5.70
C SER A 77 -5.28 -9.56 -6.59
N ALA A 78 -5.00 -8.43 -7.24
CA ALA A 78 -5.94 -7.83 -8.18
C ALA A 78 -6.16 -8.73 -9.40
N VAL A 79 -5.08 -9.28 -9.97
CA VAL A 79 -5.14 -10.19 -11.13
C VAL A 79 -5.90 -11.47 -10.78
N SER A 80 -5.61 -12.11 -9.65
CA SER A 80 -6.32 -13.33 -9.23
C SER A 80 -7.80 -13.10 -8.94
N ALA A 81 -8.16 -11.87 -8.54
CA ALA A 81 -9.55 -11.46 -8.37
C ALA A 81 -10.23 -11.01 -9.68
N GLY A 82 -9.58 -11.14 -10.84
CA GLY A 82 -10.12 -10.70 -12.13
C GLY A 82 -10.26 -9.18 -12.26
N ARG A 83 -9.60 -8.40 -11.39
CA ARG A 83 -9.61 -6.94 -11.42
C ARG A 83 -8.38 -6.41 -12.14
N ARG A 84 -8.50 -5.22 -12.74
CA ARG A 84 -7.35 -4.50 -13.27
C ARG A 84 -6.46 -4.01 -12.11
N PRO A 85 -5.17 -4.40 -12.05
CA PRO A 85 -4.26 -3.91 -11.02
C PRO A 85 -3.96 -2.41 -11.21
N GLY A 86 -3.55 -1.73 -10.14
CA GLY A 86 -3.19 -0.31 -10.19
C GLY A 86 -1.89 -0.02 -10.94
N HIS A 87 -1.04 -1.03 -11.10
CA HIS A 87 0.24 -1.02 -11.80
C HIS A 87 0.51 -2.39 -12.44
N CYS A 88 1.35 -2.43 -13.46
CA CYS A 88 1.67 -3.62 -14.25
C CYS A 88 3.18 -3.88 -14.26
N ILE A 89 3.71 -4.24 -13.09
CA ILE A 89 5.11 -4.60 -12.87
C ILE A 89 5.42 -5.89 -13.65
N PRO A 90 6.50 -5.93 -14.44
CA PRO A 90 6.88 -7.12 -15.20
C PRO A 90 7.48 -8.20 -14.30
N ASP A 91 7.46 -9.45 -14.77
CA ASP A 91 8.03 -10.60 -14.05
C ASP A 91 9.55 -10.48 -13.84
N SER A 92 10.25 -9.72 -14.71
CA SER A 92 11.66 -9.38 -14.55
C SER A 92 11.95 -8.53 -13.30
N GLY A 93 10.92 -7.99 -12.64
CA GLY A 93 11.01 -7.24 -11.40
C GLY A 93 10.93 -5.72 -11.58
N THR A 94 11.09 -4.99 -10.47
CA THR A 94 10.96 -3.53 -10.44
C THR A 94 12.25 -2.79 -10.78
N GLY A 95 13.41 -3.46 -10.69
CA GLY A 95 14.72 -2.83 -10.78
C GLY A 95 15.02 -1.81 -9.67
N ILE A 96 14.20 -1.77 -8.61
CA ILE A 96 14.42 -0.88 -7.46
C ILE A 96 15.60 -1.40 -6.64
N THR A 97 16.55 -0.51 -6.36
CA THR A 97 17.61 -0.73 -5.38
C THR A 97 17.44 0.28 -4.25
N PRO A 98 18.03 0.05 -3.06
CA PRO A 98 18.00 1.04 -1.99
C PRO A 98 18.51 2.41 -2.43
N GLU A 99 19.56 2.47 -3.25
CA GLU A 99 20.14 3.73 -3.75
C GLU A 99 19.19 4.47 -4.71
N THR A 100 18.55 3.76 -5.65
CA THR A 100 17.61 4.40 -6.57
C THR A 100 16.35 4.88 -5.84
N LEU A 101 15.94 4.18 -4.79
CA LEU A 101 14.84 4.61 -3.94
C LEU A 101 15.19 5.84 -3.10
N VAL A 102 16.39 5.90 -2.50
CA VAL A 102 16.87 7.11 -1.79
C VAL A 102 16.85 8.30 -2.74
N ALA A 103 17.48 8.19 -3.92
CA ALA A 103 17.52 9.26 -4.90
C ALA A 103 16.10 9.70 -5.34
N ARG A 104 15.18 8.75 -5.51
CA ARG A 104 13.77 9.06 -5.80
C ARG A 104 13.13 9.84 -4.66
N PHE A 105 13.33 9.44 -3.42
CA PHE A 105 12.72 10.08 -2.25
C PHE A 105 13.28 11.47 -1.95
N GLU A 106 14.56 11.73 -2.23
CA GLU A 106 15.17 13.06 -2.07
C GLU A 106 14.50 14.12 -2.97
N THR A 107 13.98 13.71 -4.13
CA THR A 107 13.24 14.60 -5.05
C THR A 107 11.80 14.89 -4.62
N LEU A 108 11.27 14.19 -3.62
CA LEU A 108 9.90 14.43 -3.15
C LEU A 108 9.82 15.73 -2.34
N PRO A 109 8.80 16.59 -2.57
CA PRO A 109 8.52 17.72 -1.69
C PRO A 109 8.23 17.27 -0.26
N GLU A 110 8.57 18.09 0.74
CA GLU A 110 8.39 17.74 2.17
C GLU A 110 6.95 17.30 2.50
N ALA A 111 5.95 17.99 1.92
CA ALA A 111 4.54 17.64 2.07
C ALA A 111 4.22 16.20 1.63
N ARG A 112 4.96 15.66 0.66
CA ARG A 112 4.84 14.28 0.16
C ARG A 112 5.73 13.29 0.89
N ARG A 113 6.59 13.71 1.83
CA ARG A 113 7.47 12.79 2.59
C ARG A 113 6.79 12.16 3.81
N ARG A 114 5.56 12.59 4.12
CA ARG A 114 4.76 12.06 5.24
C ARG A 114 4.08 10.73 4.93
N VAL A 115 4.08 10.27 3.67
CA VAL A 115 3.55 8.96 3.32
C VAL A 115 4.53 7.85 3.72
N THR A 116 4.01 6.63 3.86
CA THR A 116 4.83 5.44 4.10
C THR A 116 5.71 5.13 2.90
N VAL A 117 6.83 4.43 3.14
CA VAL A 117 7.72 3.94 2.08
C VAL A 117 6.93 3.08 1.09
N THR A 118 6.05 2.19 1.57
CA THR A 118 5.20 1.37 0.68
C THR A 118 4.27 2.20 -0.18
N GLN A 119 3.60 3.22 0.38
CA GLN A 119 2.75 4.10 -0.43
C GLN A 119 3.58 4.82 -1.51
N ALA A 120 4.75 5.33 -1.16
CA ALA A 120 5.63 6.00 -2.12
C ALA A 120 6.15 5.06 -3.21
N VAL A 121 6.47 3.80 -2.87
CA VAL A 121 6.83 2.76 -3.84
C VAL A 121 5.64 2.43 -4.73
N ARG A 122 4.43 2.31 -4.18
CA ARG A 122 3.20 2.07 -4.94
C ARG A 122 2.97 3.19 -5.98
N ASP A 123 3.00 4.45 -5.54
CA ASP A 123 2.88 5.61 -6.41
C ASP A 123 3.93 5.57 -7.53
N TRP A 124 5.18 5.23 -7.18
CA TRP A 124 6.25 5.14 -8.15
C TRP A 124 6.04 4.01 -9.17
N MET A 125 5.47 2.87 -8.75
CA MET A 125 5.13 1.77 -9.67
C MET A 125 3.98 2.13 -10.61
N VAL A 126 3.01 2.94 -10.17
CA VAL A 126 1.97 3.46 -11.08
C VAL A 126 2.59 4.33 -12.17
N GLU A 127 3.53 5.21 -11.80
CA GLU A 127 4.22 6.08 -12.77
C GLU A 127 5.14 5.29 -13.72
N ARG A 128 5.90 4.33 -13.20
CA ARG A 128 6.91 3.60 -13.97
C ARG A 128 6.34 2.46 -14.79
N TYR A 129 5.28 1.82 -14.30
CA TYR A 129 4.65 0.65 -14.90
C TYR A 129 3.14 0.84 -15.00
N PRO A 130 2.66 1.86 -15.75
CA PRO A 130 1.24 2.04 -15.95
C PRO A 130 0.69 0.84 -16.72
N CYS A 131 -0.44 0.31 -16.26
CA CYS A 131 -1.13 -0.73 -17.01
C CYS A 131 -1.62 -0.17 -18.34
N ARG A 132 -1.17 -0.74 -19.45
CA ARG A 132 -1.78 -0.44 -20.75
C ARG A 132 -3.16 -1.09 -20.82
N ASN A 133 -4.06 -0.40 -21.48
CA ASN A 133 -5.45 -0.80 -21.74
C ASN A 133 -5.52 -1.89 -22.80
#